data_AF-Q39EB2-F1
#
_entry.id   AF-Q39EB2-F1
#
_cell.length_a   1.000
_cell.length_b   1.000
_cell.length_c   1.000
_cell.angle_alpha   90.00
_cell.angle_beta   90.00
_cell.angle_gamma   90.00
#
_symmetry.space_group_name_H-M   'P 1'
#
loop_
_entity.id
_entity.type
_entity.pdbx_description
1 polymer ?
#
loop_
_entity_poly.entity_id
_entity_poly.type
_entity_poly.pdbx_seq_one_letter_code
_entity_poly.pdbx_strand_id
1 'polypeptide(L)'
;MRRRDSLAADARVAHPALIPRYPDRSANENEERAMSVRLVVICALALAASGAFAQPLPPGQQPSSQQQAMANPASVNCAKLGGRHTVRNLSSGQVGMCVFKDGRVCEEWALYRDDRCVGGATPKRVSN
;
A
#
# COMPACT_ATOMS: atom_id res chain seq x y z
N MET A 1 41.56 -6.91 -72.54
CA MET A 1 41.32 -5.45 -72.72
C MET A 1 40.10 -5.29 -73.64
N ARG A 2 39.18 -4.35 -73.32
CA ARG A 2 37.80 -4.11 -73.85
C ARG A 2 36.71 -4.79 -72.98
N ARG A 3 36.09 -4.10 -72.02
CA ARG A 3 34.98 -3.10 -72.09
C ARG A 3 33.74 -3.58 -72.85
N ARG A 4 32.63 -3.69 -72.10
CA ARG A 4 31.21 -3.42 -72.41
C ARG A 4 30.44 -3.72 -71.11
N ASP A 5 30.18 -2.75 -70.24
CA ASP A 5 29.06 -1.80 -70.34
C ASP A 5 27.77 -2.48 -70.80
N SER A 6 26.91 -2.84 -69.84
CA SER A 6 25.47 -2.92 -70.11
C SER A 6 24.69 -2.66 -68.82
N LEU A 7 24.18 -1.44 -68.76
CA LEU A 7 23.15 -0.98 -67.84
C LEU A 7 21.91 -1.88 -67.95
N ALA A 8 21.34 -2.25 -66.80
CA ALA A 8 19.91 -2.42 -66.65
C ALA A 8 19.52 -1.58 -65.43
N ALA A 9 19.01 -0.38 -65.71
CA ALA A 9 18.45 0.51 -64.73
C ALA A 9 17.13 -0.09 -64.23
N ASP A 10 17.13 -0.59 -63.00
CA ASP A 10 15.92 -0.98 -62.30
C ASP A 10 15.16 0.28 -61.91
N ALA A 11 14.11 0.58 -62.68
CA ALA A 11 13.22 1.70 -62.47
C ALA A 11 12.44 1.48 -61.16
N ARG A 12 12.88 2.14 -60.09
CA ARG A 12 12.08 2.25 -58.86
C ARG A 12 10.83 3.05 -59.17
N VAL A 13 9.70 2.35 -59.24
CA VAL A 13 8.35 2.91 -59.20
C VAL A 13 8.24 3.80 -57.96
N ALA A 14 8.07 5.10 -58.17
CA ALA A 14 7.79 6.07 -57.12
C ALA A 14 6.36 5.86 -56.61
N HIS A 15 6.22 5.39 -55.37
CA HIS A 15 4.93 5.44 -54.66
C HIS A 15 4.62 6.90 -54.28
N PRO A 16 3.36 7.36 -54.38
CA PRO A 16 2.97 8.65 -53.85
C PRO A 16 3.14 8.63 -52.33
N ALA A 17 4.02 9.49 -51.82
CA ALA A 17 4.19 9.71 -50.39
C ALA A 17 2.85 10.19 -49.82
N LEU A 18 2.23 9.34 -49.00
CA LEU A 18 1.13 9.72 -48.13
C LEU A 18 1.69 10.76 -47.15
N ILE A 19 1.42 12.05 -47.35
CA ILE A 19 1.84 13.10 -46.41
C ILE A 19 1.09 12.87 -45.09
N PRO A 20 1.78 12.62 -43.97
CA PRO A 20 1.13 12.60 -42.67
C PRO A 20 0.64 14.02 -42.35
N ARG A 21 -0.66 14.18 -42.10
CA ARG A 21 -1.22 15.41 -41.52
C ARG A 21 -0.66 15.54 -40.10
N TYR A 22 0.49 16.21 -39.95
CA TYR A 22 1.00 16.59 -38.63
C TYR A 22 0.05 17.66 -38.05
N PRO A 23 -0.45 17.51 -36.81
CA PRO A 23 -1.29 18.53 -36.19
C PRO A 23 -0.52 19.84 -36.04
N ASP A 24 -1.20 20.96 -36.30
CA ASP A 24 -0.65 22.31 -36.33
C ASP A 24 0.13 22.63 -35.04
N ARG A 25 1.45 22.83 -35.16
CA ARG A 25 2.37 23.11 -34.03
C ARG A 25 1.92 24.32 -33.21
N SER A 26 1.24 25.27 -33.85
CA SER A 26 0.71 26.50 -33.27
C SER A 26 -0.44 26.28 -32.27
N ALA A 27 -1.20 25.18 -32.37
CA ALA A 27 -2.28 24.88 -31.43
C ALA A 27 -1.75 24.42 -30.07
N ASN A 28 -0.62 23.71 -30.06
CA ASN A 28 -0.03 23.13 -28.84
C ASN A 28 0.67 24.20 -27.98
N GLU A 29 1.31 25.21 -28.57
CA GLU A 29 1.99 26.28 -27.82
C GLU A 29 1.00 27.18 -27.05
N ASN A 30 -0.21 27.37 -27.58
CA ASN A 30 -1.28 28.12 -26.92
C ASN A 30 -1.88 27.33 -25.75
N GLU A 31 -1.96 26.01 -25.87
CA GLU A 31 -2.50 25.11 -24.84
C GLU A 31 -1.51 24.94 -23.67
N GLU A 32 -0.20 24.82 -23.96
CA GLU A 32 0.88 24.77 -22.97
C GLU A 32 1.00 26.10 -22.19
N ARG A 33 0.84 27.24 -22.88
CA ARG A 33 0.85 28.56 -22.25
C ARG A 33 -0.41 28.79 -21.42
N ALA A 34 -1.57 28.33 -21.89
CA ALA A 34 -2.82 28.36 -21.13
C ALA A 34 -2.76 27.46 -19.88
N MET A 35 -2.12 26.29 -19.96
CA MET A 35 -1.90 25.39 -18.83
C MET A 35 -0.93 25.98 -17.81
N SER A 36 0.15 26.61 -18.27
CA SER A 36 1.14 27.29 -17.42
C SER A 36 0.55 28.51 -16.71
N VAL A 37 -0.26 29.34 -17.40
CA VAL A 37 -0.95 30.49 -16.78
C VAL A 37 -1.99 30.02 -15.77
N ARG A 38 -2.75 28.95 -16.05
CA ARG A 38 -3.69 28.35 -15.09
C ARG A 38 -2.97 27.83 -13.84
N LEU A 39 -1.84 27.15 -14.00
CA LEU A 39 -1.04 26.66 -12.88
C LEU A 39 -0.53 27.83 -12.01
N VAL A 40 0.01 28.88 -12.63
CA VAL A 40 0.49 30.08 -11.91
C VAL A 40 -0.66 30.82 -11.21
N VAL A 41 -1.83 30.95 -11.84
CA VAL A 41 -3.03 31.57 -11.23
C VAL A 41 -3.56 30.73 -10.06
N ILE A 42 -3.61 29.40 -10.18
CA ILE A 42 -4.02 28.50 -9.08
C ILE A 42 -3.03 28.58 -7.91
N CYS A 43 -1.72 28.59 -8.18
CA CYS A 43 -0.70 28.74 -7.14
C CYS A 43 -0.76 30.11 -6.46
N ALA A 44 -1.00 31.18 -7.21
CA ALA A 44 -1.17 32.53 -6.64
C ALA A 44 -2.43 32.66 -5.79
N LEU A 45 -3.54 32.01 -6.17
CA LEU A 45 -4.77 31.97 -5.37
C LEU A 45 -4.61 31.12 -4.10
N ALA A 46 -3.78 30.07 -4.13
CA ALA A 46 -3.50 29.23 -2.95
C ALA A 46 -2.66 29.95 -1.87
N LEU A 47 -1.94 31.02 -2.22
CA LEU A 47 -1.08 31.78 -1.30
C LEU A 47 -1.83 32.87 -0.50
N ALA A 48 -3.10 33.14 -0.79
CA ALA A 48 -3.89 34.19 -0.12
C ALA A 48 -4.77 33.69 1.05
N ALA A 49 -4.65 32.41 1.45
CA ALA A 49 -5.45 31.82 2.53
C ALA A 49 -4.61 31.26 3.69
N SER A 50 -3.48 31.90 4.04
CA SER A 50 -2.81 31.65 5.32
C SER A 50 -3.47 32.48 6.43
N GLY A 51 -4.69 32.08 6.78
CA GLY A 51 -5.50 32.66 7.85
C GLY A 51 -6.51 31.65 8.39
N ALA A 52 -6.15 30.36 8.41
CA ALA A 52 -6.95 29.34 9.08
C ALA A 52 -6.63 29.39 10.58
N PHE A 53 -7.60 29.86 11.34
CA PHE A 53 -7.66 29.84 12.79
C PHE A 53 -7.12 28.52 13.37
N ALA A 54 -5.94 28.57 13.99
CA ALA A 54 -5.54 27.56 14.95
C ALA A 54 -6.40 27.76 16.21
N GLN A 55 -7.63 27.26 16.19
CA GLN A 55 -8.43 27.13 17.40
C GLN A 55 -7.79 26.01 18.24
N PRO A 56 -7.50 26.24 19.53
CA PRO A 56 -7.18 25.14 20.43
C PRO A 56 -8.31 24.13 20.39
N LEU A 57 -8.00 22.88 20.04
CA LEU A 57 -8.94 21.78 20.14
C LEU A 57 -9.50 21.77 21.57
N PRO A 58 -10.82 21.65 21.76
CA PRO A 58 -11.40 21.41 23.07
C PRO A 58 -10.66 20.25 23.75
N PRO A 59 -10.37 20.33 25.06
CA PRO A 59 -9.79 19.20 25.79
C PRO A 59 -10.69 17.97 25.61
N GLY A 60 -10.23 16.97 24.86
CA GLY A 60 -10.97 15.73 24.60
C GLY A 60 -11.00 15.25 23.15
N GLN A 61 -10.67 16.09 22.16
CA GLN A 61 -10.63 15.68 20.75
C GLN A 61 -9.19 15.35 20.32
N GLN A 62 -8.63 14.25 20.84
CA GLN A 62 -7.47 13.63 20.19
C GLN A 62 -7.94 13.08 18.83
N PRO A 63 -7.17 13.22 17.74
CA PRO A 63 -7.46 12.49 16.50
C PRO A 63 -7.39 11.01 16.86
N SER A 64 -8.56 10.40 17.03
CA SER A 64 -8.65 8.98 17.19
C SER A 64 -8.23 8.38 15.86
N SER A 65 -6.95 8.03 15.75
CA SER A 65 -6.50 7.07 14.77
C SER A 65 -7.12 5.72 15.17
N GLN A 66 -8.44 5.61 14.99
CA GLN A 66 -9.15 4.35 14.81
C GLN A 66 -8.71 3.82 13.44
N GLN A 67 -7.40 3.68 13.23
CA GLN A 67 -6.90 2.63 12.38
C GLN A 67 -7.46 1.39 13.05
N GLN A 68 -8.53 0.86 12.48
CA GLN A 68 -9.09 -0.43 12.83
C GLN A 68 -7.97 -1.43 12.58
N ALA A 69 -7.09 -1.59 13.57
CA ALA A 69 -6.04 -2.58 13.53
C ALA A 69 -6.77 -3.91 13.36
N MET A 70 -6.54 -4.58 12.24
CA MET A 70 -7.10 -5.90 12.02
C MET A 70 -6.73 -6.75 13.24
N ALA A 71 -7.75 -7.34 13.87
CA ALA A 71 -7.52 -8.15 15.06
C ALA A 71 -6.55 -9.29 14.73
N ASN A 72 -5.59 -9.56 15.62
CA ASN A 72 -4.68 -10.68 15.46
C ASN A 72 -5.50 -11.99 15.41
N PRO A 73 -5.40 -12.79 14.33
CA PRO A 73 -6.19 -14.02 14.19
C PRO A 73 -5.93 -15.03 15.31
N ALA A 74 -4.70 -15.10 15.84
CA ALA A 74 -4.37 -15.98 16.96
C ALA A 74 -5.07 -15.54 18.26
N SER A 75 -5.11 -14.23 18.53
CA SER A 75 -5.81 -13.68 19.69
C SER A 75 -7.33 -13.84 19.58
N VAL A 76 -7.89 -13.70 18.38
CA VAL A 76 -9.31 -13.98 18.10
C VAL A 76 -9.61 -15.46 18.31
N ASN A 77 -8.75 -16.36 17.85
CA ASN A 77 -8.91 -17.79 18.06
C ASN A 77 -8.89 -18.14 19.56
N CYS A 78 -7.95 -17.56 20.33
CA CYS A 78 -7.90 -17.73 21.77
C CYS A 78 -9.24 -17.38 22.46
N ALA A 79 -9.82 -16.23 22.10
CA ALA A 79 -11.12 -15.80 22.63
C ALA A 79 -12.26 -16.74 22.23
N LYS A 80 -12.27 -17.22 20.97
CA LYS A 80 -13.25 -18.21 20.48
C LYS A 80 -13.19 -19.53 21.24
N LEU A 81 -12.00 -19.95 21.65
CA LEU A 81 -11.80 -21.15 22.47
C LEU A 81 -12.12 -20.93 23.97
N GLY A 82 -12.61 -19.74 24.34
CA GLY A 82 -12.96 -19.40 25.72
C GLY A 82 -11.75 -19.04 26.59
N GLY A 83 -10.59 -18.80 25.98
CA GLY A 83 -9.40 -18.31 26.65
C GLY A 83 -9.31 -16.79 26.65
N ARG A 84 -8.40 -16.26 27.46
CA ARG A 84 -8.04 -14.85 27.52
C ARG A 84 -6.65 -14.64 26.95
N HIS A 85 -6.56 -13.79 25.93
CA HIS A 85 -5.28 -13.35 25.37
C HIS A 85 -4.50 -12.50 26.38
N THR A 86 -3.21 -12.78 26.50
CA THR A 86 -2.24 -12.05 27.32
C THR A 86 -0.90 -12.02 26.63
N VAL A 87 -0.18 -10.91 26.68
CA VAL A 87 1.17 -10.82 26.14
C VAL A 87 2.17 -11.06 27.27
N ARG A 88 3.18 -11.89 27.01
CA ARG A 88 4.34 -12.06 27.91
C ARG A 88 5.57 -11.47 27.26
N ASN A 89 6.31 -10.70 28.06
CA ASN A 89 7.63 -10.21 27.69
C ASN A 89 8.69 -11.28 27.99
N LEU A 90 9.49 -11.62 26.99
CA LEU A 90 10.66 -12.48 27.04
C LEU A 90 11.90 -11.65 26.70
N SER A 91 13.09 -12.15 27.02
CA SER A 91 14.35 -11.54 26.56
C SER A 91 14.45 -11.48 25.04
N SER A 92 13.79 -12.41 24.34
CA SER A 92 13.74 -12.50 22.88
C SER A 92 12.62 -11.66 22.24
N GLY A 93 11.78 -10.96 23.03
CA GLY A 93 10.66 -10.17 22.54
C GLY A 93 9.33 -10.50 23.23
N GLN A 94 8.22 -10.17 22.58
CA GLN A 94 6.88 -10.42 23.11
C GLN A 94 6.28 -11.69 22.51
N VAL A 95 5.60 -12.48 23.34
CA VAL A 95 4.84 -13.66 22.92
C VAL A 95 3.40 -13.56 23.38
N GLY A 96 2.46 -13.90 22.50
CA GLY A 96 1.04 -14.00 22.82
C GLY A 96 0.73 -15.33 23.49
N MET A 97 0.02 -15.28 24.61
CA MET A 97 -0.41 -16.45 25.37
C MET A 97 -1.93 -16.43 25.53
N CYS A 98 -2.54 -17.60 25.37
CA CYS A 98 -3.93 -17.90 25.63
C CYS A 98 -4.09 -18.59 27.00
N VAL A 99 -4.77 -17.92 27.92
CA VAL A 99 -5.02 -18.41 29.29
C VAL A 99 -6.44 -18.91 29.41
N PHE A 100 -6.61 -20.19 29.70
CA PHE A 100 -7.91 -20.83 29.88
C PHE A 100 -8.36 -20.81 31.35
N LYS A 101 -9.68 -20.95 31.57
CA LYS A 101 -10.27 -21.01 32.92
C LYS A 101 -9.84 -22.25 33.71
N ASP A 102 -9.46 -23.31 33.02
CA ASP A 102 -8.91 -24.54 33.61
C ASP A 102 -7.44 -24.39 34.05
N GLY A 103 -6.84 -23.22 33.84
CA GLY A 103 -5.45 -22.92 34.20
C GLY A 103 -4.44 -23.25 33.11
N ARG A 104 -4.85 -23.83 31.97
CA ARG A 104 -3.94 -24.04 30.83
C ARG A 104 -3.49 -22.71 30.26
N VAL A 105 -2.21 -22.62 29.94
CA VAL A 105 -1.60 -21.45 29.29
C VAL A 105 -0.87 -21.92 28.04
N CYS A 106 -1.40 -21.57 26.87
CA CYS A 106 -0.89 -22.01 25.57
C CYS A 106 -0.41 -20.79 24.77
N GLU A 107 0.71 -20.91 24.06
CA GLU A 107 1.16 -19.90 23.10
C GLU A 107 0.13 -19.80 21.96
N GLU A 108 -0.28 -18.58 21.61
CA GLU A 108 -1.46 -18.38 20.77
C GLU A 108 -1.25 -18.79 19.31
N TRP A 109 -0.03 -18.64 18.77
CA TRP A 109 0.26 -18.98 17.37
C TRP A 109 0.40 -20.48 17.14
N ALA A 110 0.97 -21.21 18.10
CA ALA A 110 1.02 -22.68 18.11
C ALA A 110 -0.39 -23.26 18.23
N LEU A 111 -1.23 -22.65 19.08
CA LEU A 111 -2.62 -23.06 19.20
C LEU A 111 -3.42 -22.76 17.92
N TYR A 112 -3.19 -21.62 17.27
CA TYR A 112 -3.90 -21.24 16.05
C TYR A 112 -3.49 -22.07 14.81
N ARG A 113 -2.21 -22.40 14.66
CA ARG A 113 -1.70 -23.09 13.46
C ARG A 113 -1.72 -24.60 13.57
N ASP A 114 -1.41 -25.12 14.75
CA ASP A 114 -1.15 -26.54 14.94
C ASP A 114 -2.15 -27.20 15.89
N ASP A 115 -3.11 -26.45 16.46
CA ASP A 115 -3.98 -26.88 17.56
C ASP A 115 -3.19 -27.43 18.76
N ARG A 116 -1.93 -27.00 18.91
CA ARG A 116 -1.01 -27.45 19.95
C ARG A 116 -0.88 -26.42 21.06
N CYS A 117 -1.07 -26.87 22.29
CA CYS A 117 -0.76 -26.07 23.46
C CYS A 117 0.74 -26.13 23.78
N VAL A 118 1.47 -25.05 23.52
CA VAL A 118 2.90 -24.92 23.84
C VAL A 118 3.06 -23.82 24.89
N GLY A 119 3.72 -24.09 26.02
CA GLY A 119 3.85 -23.11 27.12
C GLY A 119 3.32 -23.64 28.45
N GLY A 120 3.90 -23.15 29.55
CA GLY A 120 3.71 -23.71 30.88
C GLY A 120 2.42 -23.26 31.57
N ALA A 121 1.46 -24.18 31.70
CA ALA A 121 1.09 -24.86 32.95
C ALA A 121 -0.01 -25.85 32.57
N THR A 122 0.35 -27.11 32.31
CA THR A 122 -0.64 -28.18 32.32
C THR A 122 -1.10 -28.34 33.78
N PRO A 123 -2.37 -28.09 34.15
CA PRO A 123 -2.87 -28.72 35.36
C PRO A 123 -2.60 -30.23 35.18
N LYS A 124 -1.96 -30.84 36.19
CA LYS A 124 -1.72 -32.27 36.25
C LYS A 124 -2.97 -32.97 35.69
N ARG A 125 -2.83 -33.72 34.60
CA ARG A 125 -3.89 -34.64 34.16
C ARG A 125 -4.08 -35.60 35.34
N VAL A 126 -5.10 -35.38 36.16
CA VAL A 126 -5.53 -36.39 37.13
C VAL A 126 -6.04 -37.54 36.28
N SER A 127 -5.16 -38.53 36.10
CA SER A 127 -5.57 -39.84 35.61
C SER A 127 -6.24 -40.49 36.80
N ASN A 128 -7.53 -40.78 36.65
CA ASN A 128 -8.29 -41.63 37.58
C ASN A 128 -7.92 -43.09 37.34
#